data_AF-A0A437AKQ0-F1
#
_entry.id   AF-A0A437AKQ0-F1
#
_cell.length_a   1.000
_cell.length_b   1.000
_cell.length_c   1.000
_cell.angle_alpha   90.00
_cell.angle_beta   90.00
_cell.angle_gamma   90.00
#
_symmetry.space_group_name_H-M   'P 1'
#
loop_
_entity.id
_entity.type
_entity.pdbx_description
1 polymer ?
#
loop_
_entity_poly.entity_id
_entity_poly.type
_entity_poly.pdbx_seq_one_letter_code
_entity_poly.pdbx_strand_id
1 'polypeptide(L)'
;MNIEDILVKLIKKEELPKDLSYEKEPYLHYEELDDIPTHKLTCFLYNFIDYFITNSTQHLKNFIKEVEDYKLIKKEFLQIKSVYQTNFSRELKIYLFKLKKSFLEKNIDFKDRNYILNLINYFYLESLEFLRYERIEFKEEEKKPISVIQIDCKGKKKDLFFDRNKPTLSLDDYANKVMSAMKERENKFEKEVRKEVSLEDLRKEDEFKDDLIKNKRNMG
;
A
#
# COMPACT_ATOMS: atom_id res chain seq x y z
N MET A 1 -12.97 -29.98 10.18
CA MET A 1 -13.93 -30.18 9.07
C MET A 1 -13.28 -29.67 7.78
N ASN A 2 -13.55 -30.27 6.61
CA ASN A 2 -12.99 -29.77 5.34
C ASN A 2 -13.61 -28.41 5.02
N ILE A 3 -12.81 -27.47 4.50
CA ILE A 3 -13.30 -26.15 4.07
C ILE A 3 -14.43 -26.29 3.05
N GLU A 4 -14.31 -27.22 2.10
CA GLU A 4 -15.31 -27.42 1.06
C GLU A 4 -16.69 -27.73 1.66
N ASP A 5 -16.74 -28.59 2.69
CA ASP A 5 -17.98 -28.93 3.39
C ASP A 5 -18.56 -27.71 4.11
N ILE A 6 -17.71 -26.85 4.70
CA ILE A 6 -18.15 -25.63 5.39
C ILE A 6 -18.77 -24.68 4.37
N LEU A 7 -18.11 -24.49 3.23
CA LEU A 7 -18.60 -23.64 2.15
C LEU A 7 -19.94 -24.13 1.58
N VAL A 8 -20.11 -25.45 1.43
CA VAL A 8 -21.40 -26.03 1.00
C VAL A 8 -22.51 -25.71 2.00
N LYS A 9 -22.25 -25.83 3.31
CA LYS A 9 -23.22 -25.46 4.35
C LYS A 9 -23.58 -23.98 4.30
N LEU A 10 -22.58 -23.11 4.12
CA LEU A 10 -22.79 -21.67 3.98
C LEU A 10 -23.61 -21.31 2.74
N ILE A 11 -23.36 -21.95 1.60
CA ILE A 11 -24.16 -21.78 0.37
C ILE A 11 -25.62 -22.17 0.60
N LYS A 12 -25.84 -23.29 1.30
CA LYS A 12 -27.18 -23.80 1.65
C LYS A 12 -27.86 -23.06 2.81
N LYS A 13 -27.16 -22.12 3.44
CA LYS A 13 -27.62 -21.40 4.65
C LYS A 13 -27.95 -22.33 5.81
N GLU A 14 -27.19 -23.41 5.94
CA GLU A 14 -27.25 -24.33 7.08
C GLU A 14 -26.48 -23.74 8.27
N GLU A 15 -26.92 -24.04 9.50
CA GLU A 15 -26.20 -23.63 10.70
C GLU A 15 -24.86 -24.33 10.81
N LEU A 16 -23.81 -23.55 11.08
CA LEU A 16 -22.49 -24.08 11.38
C LEU A 16 -22.40 -24.50 12.86
N PRO A 17 -21.66 -25.57 13.18
CA PRO A 17 -21.38 -25.92 14.57
C PRO A 17 -20.68 -24.78 15.30
N LYS A 18 -21.06 -24.50 16.55
CA LYS A 18 -20.46 -23.41 17.35
C LYS A 18 -18.98 -23.64 17.68
N ASP A 19 -18.57 -24.91 17.81
CA ASP A 19 -17.18 -25.30 18.10
C ASP A 19 -16.43 -25.76 16.84
N LEU A 20 -16.79 -25.21 15.67
CA LEU A 20 -16.19 -25.59 14.41
C LEU A 20 -14.72 -25.18 14.35
N SER A 21 -13.83 -26.16 14.22
CA SER A 21 -12.43 -25.96 13.85
C SER A 21 -12.13 -26.56 12.47
N TYR A 22 -11.29 -25.86 11.72
CA TYR A 22 -10.80 -26.30 10.41
C TYR A 22 -9.34 -25.92 10.26
N GLU A 23 -8.60 -26.72 9.50
CA GLU A 23 -7.19 -26.48 9.23
C GLU A 23 -7.04 -25.36 8.22
N LYS A 24 -6.20 -24.37 8.55
CA LYS A 24 -5.84 -23.28 7.64
C LYS A 24 -4.52 -23.62 6.98
N GLU A 25 -4.54 -23.62 5.66
CA GLU A 25 -3.29 -23.71 4.90
C GLU A 25 -2.54 -22.38 4.96
N PRO A 26 -1.20 -22.41 4.98
CA PRO A 26 -0.41 -21.19 4.96
C PRO A 26 -0.62 -20.44 3.63
N TYR A 27 -0.80 -19.12 3.76
CA TYR A 27 -0.79 -18.21 2.63
C TYR A 27 0.59 -18.21 1.98
N LEU A 28 0.63 -18.38 0.66
CA LEU A 28 1.79 -18.06 -0.16
C LEU A 28 1.57 -16.67 -0.76
N HIS A 29 2.60 -15.82 -0.70
CA HIS A 29 2.56 -14.50 -1.33
C HIS A 29 2.69 -14.66 -2.85
N TYR A 30 1.56 -14.84 -3.50
CA TYR A 30 1.45 -14.71 -4.95
C TYR A 30 1.16 -13.24 -5.28
N GLU A 31 1.92 -12.66 -6.21
CA GLU A 31 1.73 -11.27 -6.62
C GLU A 31 0.60 -11.13 -7.66
N GLU A 32 0.45 -12.13 -8.52
CA GLU A 32 -0.57 -12.15 -9.57
C GLU A 32 -1.64 -13.23 -9.33
N LEU A 33 -2.86 -12.95 -9.82
CA LEU A 33 -3.99 -13.87 -9.72
C LEU A 33 -3.70 -15.20 -10.43
N ASP A 34 -3.07 -15.14 -11.60
CA ASP A 34 -2.84 -16.29 -12.46
C ASP A 34 -1.83 -17.28 -11.87
N ASP A 35 -0.97 -16.83 -10.96
CA ASP A 35 -0.01 -17.66 -10.25
C ASP A 35 -0.64 -18.48 -9.12
N ILE A 36 -1.85 -18.12 -8.67
CA ILE A 36 -2.51 -18.77 -7.54
C ILE A 36 -3.07 -20.12 -7.97
N PRO A 37 -2.65 -21.24 -7.37
CA PRO A 37 -3.22 -22.55 -7.67
C PRO A 37 -4.71 -22.60 -7.31
N THR A 38 -5.51 -23.35 -8.09
CA THR A 38 -6.96 -23.45 -7.87
C THR A 38 -7.34 -23.88 -6.45
N HIS A 39 -6.64 -24.86 -5.89
CA HIS A 39 -6.88 -25.33 -4.52
C HIS A 39 -6.58 -24.27 -3.45
N LYS A 40 -5.75 -23.27 -3.75
CA LYS A 40 -5.43 -22.17 -2.83
C LYS A 40 -6.44 -21.02 -2.88
N LEU A 41 -7.27 -20.94 -3.91
CA LEU A 41 -8.29 -19.87 -4.00
C LEU A 41 -9.31 -19.94 -2.86
N THR A 42 -9.54 -21.12 -2.29
CA THR A 42 -10.43 -21.31 -1.14
C THR A 42 -9.87 -20.67 0.14
N CYS A 43 -8.55 -20.46 0.25
CA CYS A 43 -7.92 -19.83 1.41
C CYS A 43 -8.42 -18.39 1.62
N PHE A 44 -8.72 -17.67 0.52
CA PHE A 44 -9.28 -16.32 0.59
C PHE A 44 -10.67 -16.26 1.25
N LEU A 45 -11.33 -17.40 1.44
CA LEU A 45 -12.63 -17.49 2.12
C LEU A 45 -12.49 -17.70 3.63
N TYR A 46 -11.29 -17.89 4.17
CA TYR A 46 -11.09 -18.13 5.60
C TYR A 46 -11.63 -17.00 6.47
N ASN A 47 -11.35 -15.74 6.12
CA ASN A 47 -11.90 -14.59 6.84
C ASN A 47 -13.43 -14.54 6.75
N PHE A 48 -14.04 -14.95 5.64
CA PHE A 48 -15.50 -15.03 5.54
C PHE A 48 -16.07 -16.13 6.44
N ILE A 49 -15.45 -17.31 6.48
CA ILE A 49 -15.84 -18.42 7.36
C ILE A 49 -15.71 -18.02 8.84
N ASP A 50 -14.60 -17.38 9.20
CA ASP A 50 -14.34 -16.93 10.57
C ASP A 50 -15.39 -15.93 11.07
N TYR A 51 -15.96 -15.09 10.18
CA TYR A 51 -17.10 -14.23 10.55
C TYR A 51 -18.29 -15.06 11.07
N PHE A 52 -18.64 -16.19 10.46
CA PHE A 52 -19.75 -17.02 10.94
C PHE A 52 -19.42 -17.81 12.21
N ILE A 53 -18.14 -18.04 12.50
CA ILE A 53 -17.70 -18.73 13.72
C ILE A 53 -17.67 -17.76 14.90
N THR A 54 -17.03 -16.60 14.73
CA THR A 54 -16.75 -15.67 15.83
C THR A 54 -17.70 -14.48 15.87
N ASN A 55 -18.57 -14.31 14.86
CA ASN A 55 -19.43 -13.16 14.66
C ASN A 55 -18.68 -11.81 14.69
N SER A 56 -17.40 -11.82 14.27
CA SER A 56 -16.56 -10.61 14.28
C SER A 56 -16.57 -9.93 12.92
N THR A 57 -17.12 -8.73 12.90
CA THR A 57 -17.24 -7.89 11.70
C THR A 57 -15.87 -7.48 11.13
N GLN A 58 -14.81 -7.57 11.94
CA GLN A 58 -13.44 -7.39 11.47
C GLN A 58 -13.02 -8.46 10.47
N HIS A 59 -13.44 -9.71 10.65
CA HIS A 59 -13.16 -10.77 9.69
C HIS A 59 -13.84 -10.51 8.35
N LEU A 60 -15.07 -10.00 8.37
CA LEU A 60 -15.79 -9.62 7.15
C LEU A 60 -15.13 -8.46 6.40
N LYS A 61 -14.63 -7.45 7.14
CA LYS A 61 -13.84 -6.35 6.56
C LYS A 61 -12.52 -6.82 5.97
N ASN A 62 -11.82 -7.71 6.69
CA ASN A 62 -10.56 -8.29 6.23
C ASN A 62 -10.78 -9.10 4.95
N PHE A 63 -11.83 -9.92 4.90
CA PHE A 63 -12.22 -10.67 3.70
C PHE A 63 -12.40 -9.75 2.50
N ILE A 64 -13.24 -8.72 2.61
CA ILE A 64 -13.51 -7.75 1.53
C ILE A 64 -12.22 -7.10 1.05
N LYS A 65 -11.38 -6.63 1.97
CA LYS A 65 -10.12 -5.95 1.63
C LYS A 65 -9.15 -6.90 0.91
N GLU A 66 -9.05 -8.13 1.40
CA GLU A 66 -8.14 -9.12 0.85
C GLU A 66 -8.52 -9.51 -0.58
N VAL A 67 -9.79 -9.81 -0.85
CA VAL A 67 -10.21 -10.17 -2.22
C VAL A 67 -10.11 -9.00 -3.21
N GLU A 68 -10.18 -7.76 -2.72
CA GLU A 68 -9.94 -6.55 -3.49
C GLU A 68 -8.45 -6.35 -3.80
N ASP A 69 -7.58 -6.48 -2.78
CA ASP A 69 -6.13 -6.31 -2.90
C ASP A 69 -5.54 -7.30 -3.91
N TYR A 70 -6.03 -8.55 -3.91
CA TYR A 70 -5.63 -9.61 -4.86
C TYR A 70 -6.39 -9.58 -6.20
N LYS A 71 -7.27 -8.58 -6.43
CA LYS A 71 -8.05 -8.42 -7.68
C LYS A 71 -8.86 -9.67 -8.07
N LEU A 72 -9.33 -10.43 -7.08
CA LEU A 72 -10.16 -11.63 -7.26
C LEU A 72 -11.60 -11.29 -7.68
N ILE A 73 -12.01 -10.05 -7.42
CA ILE A 73 -13.35 -9.55 -7.64
C ILE A 73 -13.48 -8.88 -9.00
N LYS A 74 -14.60 -9.13 -9.67
CA LYS A 74 -14.92 -8.45 -10.92
C LYS A 74 -15.02 -6.94 -10.70
N LYS A 75 -14.44 -6.14 -11.61
CA LYS A 75 -14.47 -4.68 -11.55
C LYS A 75 -15.89 -4.11 -11.39
N GLU A 76 -16.87 -4.78 -11.96
CA GLU A 76 -18.30 -4.49 -11.82
C GLU A 76 -18.74 -4.40 -10.35
N PHE A 77 -18.30 -5.34 -9.52
CA PHE A 77 -18.72 -5.44 -8.12
C PHE A 77 -17.99 -4.44 -7.23
N LEU A 78 -16.80 -4.00 -7.61
CA LEU A 78 -16.09 -2.90 -6.94
C LEU A 78 -16.89 -1.59 -7.03
N GLN A 79 -17.50 -1.32 -8.19
CA GLN A 79 -18.37 -0.15 -8.37
C GLN A 79 -19.65 -0.29 -7.53
N ILE A 80 -20.13 -1.51 -7.33
CA ILE A 80 -21.31 -1.77 -6.51
C ILE A 80 -21.05 -1.45 -5.03
N LYS A 81 -19.83 -1.66 -4.50
CA LYS A 81 -19.46 -1.30 -3.12
C LYS A 81 -19.70 0.17 -2.78
N SER A 82 -19.33 1.10 -3.66
CA SER A 82 -19.56 2.54 -3.42
C SER A 82 -21.04 2.90 -3.46
N VAL A 83 -21.82 2.23 -4.31
CA VAL A 83 -23.27 2.38 -4.39
C VAL A 83 -23.96 1.74 -3.18
N TYR A 84 -23.42 0.65 -2.61
CA TYR A 84 -23.95 -0.01 -1.40
C TYR A 84 -23.97 0.90 -0.17
N GLN A 85 -23.09 1.91 -0.12
CA GLN A 85 -23.05 2.92 0.94
C GLN A 85 -24.06 4.06 0.73
N THR A 86 -24.66 4.17 -0.46
CA THR A 86 -25.61 5.23 -0.83
C THR A 86 -27.01 4.67 -1.12
N ASN A 87 -27.97 5.55 -1.43
CA ASN A 87 -29.36 5.14 -1.69
C ASN A 87 -29.45 4.15 -2.86
N PHE A 88 -29.82 2.93 -2.52
CA PHE A 88 -29.76 1.77 -3.40
C PHE A 88 -30.96 1.71 -4.36
N SER A 89 -30.72 1.81 -5.67
CA SER A 89 -31.79 1.78 -6.67
C SER A 89 -32.50 0.41 -6.70
N ARG A 90 -33.80 0.41 -7.02
CA ARG A 90 -34.59 -0.82 -7.12
C ARG A 90 -34.05 -1.76 -8.21
N GLU A 91 -33.60 -1.20 -9.32
CA GLU A 91 -33.04 -1.95 -10.45
C GLU A 91 -31.78 -2.72 -10.05
N LEU A 92 -30.91 -2.08 -9.26
CA LEU A 92 -29.67 -2.72 -8.80
C LEU A 92 -29.96 -3.86 -7.81
N LYS A 93 -31.00 -3.75 -6.97
CA LYS A 93 -31.47 -4.88 -6.14
C LYS A 93 -31.91 -6.07 -6.99
N ILE A 94 -32.69 -5.80 -8.04
CA ILE A 94 -33.19 -6.85 -8.94
C ILE A 94 -32.02 -7.51 -9.68
N TYR A 95 -31.06 -6.71 -10.14
CA TYR A 95 -29.84 -7.20 -10.80
C TYR A 95 -29.05 -8.14 -9.88
N LEU A 96 -28.73 -7.69 -8.66
CA LEU A 96 -27.99 -8.49 -7.69
C LEU A 96 -28.72 -9.75 -7.27
N PHE A 97 -30.04 -9.67 -7.08
CA PHE A 97 -30.85 -10.84 -6.79
C PHE A 97 -30.76 -11.88 -7.91
N LYS A 98 -30.89 -11.47 -9.17
CA LYS A 98 -30.75 -12.38 -10.33
C LYS A 98 -29.36 -12.99 -10.40
N LEU A 99 -28.32 -12.21 -10.12
CA LEU A 99 -26.93 -12.66 -10.16
C LEU A 99 -26.62 -13.68 -9.06
N LYS A 100 -27.08 -13.43 -7.84
CA LYS A 100 -26.97 -14.39 -6.73
C LYS A 100 -27.73 -15.67 -7.02
N LYS A 101 -28.95 -15.56 -7.55
CA LYS A 101 -29.77 -16.70 -7.93
C LYS A 101 -29.09 -17.55 -9.02
N SER A 102 -28.54 -16.92 -10.06
CA SER A 102 -27.86 -17.64 -11.13
C SER A 102 -26.59 -18.35 -10.68
N PHE A 103 -25.91 -17.85 -9.63
CA PHE A 103 -24.82 -18.57 -8.99
C PHE A 103 -25.31 -19.80 -8.23
N LEU A 104 -26.37 -19.67 -7.43
CA LEU A 104 -26.95 -20.78 -6.64
C LEU A 104 -27.52 -21.91 -7.49
N GLU A 105 -27.88 -21.64 -8.75
CA GLU A 105 -28.32 -22.65 -9.71
C GLU A 105 -27.17 -23.45 -10.35
N LYS A 106 -25.91 -23.04 -10.15
CA LYS A 106 -24.74 -23.77 -10.68
C LYS A 106 -24.46 -25.03 -9.86
N ASN A 107 -23.93 -26.05 -10.54
CA ASN A 107 -23.40 -27.24 -9.87
C ASN A 107 -22.15 -26.89 -9.07
N ILE A 108 -22.03 -27.48 -7.88
CA ILE A 108 -20.89 -27.28 -6.99
C ILE A 108 -19.68 -28.04 -7.52
N ASP A 109 -18.60 -27.32 -7.84
CA ASP A 109 -17.35 -27.92 -8.30
C ASP A 109 -16.12 -27.14 -7.79
N PHE A 110 -15.53 -27.59 -6.68
CA PHE A 110 -14.32 -26.97 -6.12
C PHE A 110 -13.04 -27.27 -6.91
N LYS A 111 -13.09 -28.12 -7.93
CA LYS A 111 -11.95 -28.34 -8.83
C LYS A 111 -11.93 -27.33 -9.98
N ASP A 112 -13.07 -26.73 -10.31
CA ASP A 112 -13.16 -25.67 -11.30
C ASP A 112 -12.75 -24.31 -10.71
N ARG A 113 -11.70 -23.73 -11.30
CA ARG A 113 -11.22 -22.38 -10.97
C ARG A 113 -12.30 -21.33 -11.16
N ASN A 114 -13.09 -21.42 -12.23
CA ASN A 114 -14.14 -20.45 -12.52
C ASN A 114 -15.27 -20.53 -11.50
N TYR A 115 -15.61 -21.74 -11.06
CA TYR A 115 -16.57 -21.92 -9.96
C TYR A 115 -16.07 -21.22 -8.68
N ILE A 116 -14.83 -21.46 -8.25
CA ILE A 116 -14.31 -20.84 -7.01
C ILE A 116 -14.25 -19.32 -7.13
N LEU A 117 -13.82 -18.77 -8.26
CA LEU A 117 -13.85 -17.31 -8.48
C LEU A 117 -15.28 -16.76 -8.43
N ASN A 118 -16.25 -17.46 -9.01
CA ASN A 118 -17.66 -17.08 -8.91
C ASN A 118 -18.18 -17.17 -7.46
N LEU A 119 -17.71 -18.15 -6.69
CA LEU A 119 -18.03 -18.31 -5.27
C LEU A 119 -17.49 -17.14 -4.44
N ILE A 120 -16.24 -16.73 -4.67
CA ILE A 120 -15.63 -15.57 -4.01
C ILE A 120 -16.42 -14.30 -4.35
N ASN A 121 -16.80 -14.11 -5.62
CA ASN A 121 -17.65 -13.00 -6.05
C ASN A 121 -19.03 -13.03 -5.37
N TYR A 122 -19.65 -14.21 -5.24
CA TYR A 122 -20.92 -14.37 -4.53
C TYR A 122 -20.80 -13.97 -3.06
N PHE A 123 -19.80 -14.49 -2.34
CA PHE A 123 -19.59 -14.15 -0.93
C PHE A 123 -19.17 -12.71 -0.71
N TYR A 124 -18.47 -12.09 -1.65
CA TYR A 124 -18.21 -10.66 -1.63
C TYR A 124 -19.51 -9.84 -1.60
N LEU A 125 -20.47 -10.17 -2.48
CA LEU A 125 -21.77 -9.51 -2.51
C LEU A 125 -22.62 -9.80 -1.26
N GLU A 126 -22.56 -11.01 -0.72
CA GLU A 126 -23.18 -11.34 0.58
C GLU A 126 -22.56 -10.51 1.71
N SER A 127 -21.23 -10.36 1.73
CA SER A 127 -20.50 -9.60 2.75
C SER A 127 -20.91 -8.12 2.76
N LEU A 128 -21.06 -7.52 1.57
CA LEU A 128 -21.56 -6.15 1.44
C LEU A 128 -23.00 -6.00 1.95
N GLU A 129 -23.84 -7.01 1.73
CA GLU A 129 -25.20 -7.02 2.30
C GLU A 129 -25.18 -7.12 3.82
N PHE A 130 -24.40 -8.04 4.40
CA PHE A 130 -24.28 -8.18 5.85
C PHE A 130 -23.84 -6.88 6.51
N LEU A 131 -22.78 -6.24 6.00
CA LEU A 131 -22.33 -4.96 6.54
C LEU A 131 -23.39 -3.86 6.45
N ARG A 132 -24.18 -3.85 5.37
CA ARG A 132 -25.29 -2.91 5.22
C ARG A 132 -26.40 -3.19 6.23
N TYR A 133 -26.77 -4.46 6.43
CA TYR A 133 -27.78 -4.85 7.42
C TYR A 133 -27.36 -4.45 8.83
N GLU A 134 -26.08 -4.62 9.16
CA GLU A 134 -25.51 -4.21 10.45
C GLU A 134 -25.21 -2.71 10.56
N ARG A 135 -25.45 -1.92 9.49
CA ARG A 135 -25.17 -0.48 9.41
C ARG A 135 -23.71 -0.11 9.72
N ILE A 136 -22.78 -0.96 9.33
CA ILE A 136 -21.35 -0.75 9.59
C ILE A 136 -20.75 0.04 8.44
N GLU A 137 -20.24 1.23 8.76
CA GLU A 137 -19.48 2.02 7.79
C GLU A 137 -18.12 1.38 7.48
N PHE A 138 -17.81 1.26 6.20
CA PHE A 138 -16.46 0.96 5.72
C PHE A 138 -15.65 2.25 5.79
N LYS A 139 -15.16 2.60 6.99
CA LYS A 139 -14.07 3.57 7.09
C LYS A 139 -12.81 2.85 6.67
N GLU A 140 -12.35 3.12 5.45
CA GLU A 140 -10.98 2.82 5.10
C GLU A 140 -10.12 3.58 6.12
N GLU A 141 -9.43 2.84 6.98
CA GLU A 141 -8.37 3.45 7.77
C GLU A 141 -7.39 4.03 6.75
N GLU A 142 -7.35 5.36 6.65
CA GLU A 142 -6.33 6.05 5.87
C GLU A 142 -4.99 5.41 6.23
N LYS A 143 -4.35 4.74 5.26
CA LYS A 143 -3.01 4.18 5.45
C LYS A 143 -2.12 5.35 5.82
N LYS A 144 -1.92 5.58 7.12
CA LYS A 144 -1.04 6.63 7.61
C LYS A 144 0.33 6.33 7.00
N PRO A 145 0.93 7.30 6.29
CA PRO A 145 2.21 7.06 5.67
C PRO A 145 3.24 6.69 6.76
N ILE A 146 4.23 5.88 6.38
CA ILE A 146 5.29 5.45 7.29
C ILE A 146 5.92 6.71 7.90
N SER A 147 5.82 6.84 9.23
CA SER A 147 6.46 7.92 9.98
C SER A 147 7.72 7.39 10.63
N VAL A 148 8.85 8.06 10.41
CA VAL A 148 10.11 7.73 11.08
C VAL A 148 10.54 8.96 11.84
N ILE A 149 10.44 8.86 13.17
CA ILE A 149 10.75 9.96 14.07
C ILE A 149 12.20 9.83 14.51
N GLN A 150 13.02 10.80 14.12
CA GLN A 150 14.34 11.01 14.71
C GLN A 150 14.19 11.82 15.99
N ILE A 151 14.85 11.37 17.07
CA ILE A 151 14.90 12.08 18.35
C ILE A 151 16.33 12.60 18.51
N ASP A 152 16.49 13.92 18.52
CA ASP A 152 17.79 14.55 18.75
C ASP A 152 18.23 14.40 20.21
N CYS A 153 19.52 14.59 20.48
CA CYS A 153 20.12 14.58 21.82
C CYS A 153 19.51 15.62 22.80
N LYS A 154 18.70 16.57 22.31
CA LYS A 154 17.92 17.54 23.11
C LYS A 154 16.44 17.15 23.28
N GLY A 155 16.06 15.93 22.90
CA GLY A 155 14.69 15.41 23.00
C GLY A 155 13.70 15.94 21.96
N LYS A 156 14.17 16.67 20.94
CA LYS A 156 13.29 17.16 19.86
C LYS A 156 12.99 16.03 18.88
N LYS A 157 11.70 15.83 18.61
CA LYS A 157 11.19 14.85 17.64
C LYS A 157 11.08 15.51 16.27
N LYS A 158 11.71 14.93 15.26
CA LYS A 158 11.60 15.35 13.85
C LYS A 158 11.21 14.16 12.99
N ASP A 159 10.17 14.30 12.17
CA ASP A 159 9.81 13.27 11.19
C ASP A 159 10.74 13.38 9.98
N LEU A 160 11.47 12.30 9.69
CA LEU A 160 12.43 12.21 8.58
C LEU A 160 11.73 12.15 7.21
N PHE A 161 10.48 11.71 7.17
CA PHE A 161 9.75 11.49 5.91
C PHE A 161 8.65 12.52 5.67
N PHE A 162 8.58 13.58 6.47
CA PHE A 162 7.58 14.64 6.32
C PHE A 162 7.53 15.21 4.88
N ASP A 163 8.68 15.55 4.32
CA ASP A 163 8.78 16.13 2.96
C ASP A 163 8.51 15.11 1.83
N ARG A 164 8.59 13.80 2.12
CA ARG A 164 8.29 12.73 1.14
C ARG A 164 6.81 12.37 1.13
N ASN A 165 6.19 12.38 2.31
CA ASN A 165 4.80 12.03 2.49
C ASN A 165 3.86 13.18 2.10
N LYS A 166 4.32 14.43 2.18
CA LYS A 166 3.64 15.63 1.70
C LYS A 166 4.66 16.57 1.04
N PRO A 167 4.99 16.38 -0.26
CA PRO A 167 5.90 17.27 -0.95
C PRO A 167 5.35 18.70 -0.88
N THR A 168 6.14 19.58 -0.26
CA THR A 168 5.79 21.00 -0.05
C THR A 168 6.09 21.87 -1.28
N LEU A 169 6.74 21.30 -2.29
CA LEU A 169 7.16 21.95 -3.52
C LEU A 169 6.73 21.11 -4.72
N SER A 170 6.30 21.76 -5.80
CA SER A 170 6.13 21.10 -7.09
C SER A 170 7.47 20.71 -7.69
N LEU A 171 7.46 19.83 -8.70
CA LEU A 171 8.69 19.47 -9.43
C LEU A 171 9.35 20.69 -10.06
N ASP A 172 8.54 21.64 -10.56
CA ASP A 172 9.04 22.88 -11.18
C ASP A 172 9.66 23.81 -10.13
N ASP A 173 9.05 23.94 -8.95
CA ASP A 173 9.61 24.74 -7.85
C ASP A 173 10.91 24.14 -7.32
N TYR A 174 10.98 22.82 -7.25
CA TYR A 174 12.20 22.11 -6.86
C TYR A 174 13.30 22.30 -7.91
N ALA A 175 12.98 22.17 -9.19
CA ALA A 175 13.93 22.41 -10.29
C ALA A 175 14.47 23.85 -10.23
N ASN A 176 13.58 24.83 -10.04
CA ASN A 176 13.97 26.24 -9.90
C ASN A 176 14.89 26.48 -8.70
N LYS A 177 14.60 25.85 -7.55
CA LYS A 177 15.42 25.95 -6.34
C LYS A 177 16.80 25.31 -6.52
N VAL A 178 16.89 24.17 -7.23
CA VAL A 178 18.18 23.53 -7.52
C VAL A 178 19.00 24.37 -8.49
N MET A 179 18.37 24.90 -9.54
CA MET A 179 19.03 25.74 -10.54
C MET A 179 19.51 27.08 -9.96
N SER A 180 18.75 27.70 -9.06
CA SER A 180 19.20 28.93 -8.37
C SER A 180 20.36 28.65 -7.43
N ALA A 181 20.33 27.55 -6.68
CA ALA A 181 21.43 27.15 -5.81
C ALA A 181 22.72 26.82 -6.60
N MET A 182 22.61 26.27 -7.81
CA MET A 182 23.76 26.06 -8.70
C MET A 182 24.34 27.39 -9.19
N LYS A 183 23.49 28.31 -9.66
CA LYS A 183 23.93 29.66 -10.09
C LYS A 183 24.59 30.46 -8.96
N GLU A 184 24.09 30.35 -7.74
CA GLU A 184 24.71 30.99 -6.57
C GLU A 184 26.09 30.41 -6.23
N ARG A 185 26.29 29.10 -6.45
CA ARG A 185 27.61 28.48 -6.31
C ARG A 185 28.57 28.96 -7.39
N GLU A 186 28.14 29.00 -8.65
CA GLU A 186 28.95 29.50 -9.77
C GLU A 186 29.38 30.97 -9.57
N ASN A 187 28.46 31.83 -9.14
CA ASN A 187 28.76 33.25 -8.84
C ASN A 187 29.73 33.43 -7.66
N LYS A 188 29.81 32.49 -6.72
CA LYS A 188 30.83 32.49 -5.66
C LYS A 188 32.22 32.15 -6.22
N PHE A 189 32.30 31.18 -7.12
CA PHE A 189 33.57 30.84 -7.79
C PHE A 189 34.06 31.98 -8.69
N GLU A 190 33.20 32.68 -9.43
CA GLU A 190 33.62 33.82 -10.26
C GLU A 190 34.18 35.01 -9.44
N LYS A 191 33.69 35.23 -8.21
CA LYS A 191 34.20 36.30 -7.33
C LYS A 191 35.56 35.97 -6.72
N GLU A 192 35.88 34.70 -6.47
CA GLU A 192 37.20 34.30 -5.94
C GLU A 192 38.30 34.37 -7.02
N VAL A 193 37.96 34.15 -8.29
CA VAL A 193 38.92 34.20 -9.40
C VAL A 193 39.33 35.63 -9.79
N ARG A 194 38.59 36.67 -9.37
CA ARG A 194 38.92 38.09 -9.61
C ARG A 194 39.82 38.74 -8.55
N LYS A 195 40.56 37.97 -7.76
CA LYS A 195 41.81 38.49 -7.19
C LYS A 195 42.92 38.19 -8.17
N GLU A 196 43.06 39.04 -9.18
CA GLU A 196 44.26 39.08 -10.01
C GLU A 196 45.43 39.39 -9.07
N VAL A 197 46.12 38.35 -8.59
CA VAL A 197 47.41 38.50 -7.94
C VAL A 197 48.35 38.97 -9.04
N SER A 198 48.92 40.16 -8.90
CA SER A 198 49.84 40.70 -9.91
C SER A 198 51.09 39.81 -9.98
N LEU A 199 51.68 39.69 -11.17
CA LEU A 199 52.93 38.93 -11.35
C LEU A 199 54.06 39.45 -10.44
N GLU A 200 54.04 40.75 -10.09
CA GLU A 200 54.95 41.34 -9.10
C GLU A 200 54.78 40.74 -7.69
N ASP A 201 53.56 40.45 -7.27
CA ASP A 201 53.29 39.93 -5.92
C ASP A 201 53.72 38.46 -5.79
N LEU A 202 53.55 37.68 -6.86
CA LEU A 202 54.03 36.29 -6.93
C LEU A 202 55.57 36.22 -6.92
N ARG A 203 56.25 37.16 -7.60
CA ARG A 203 57.73 37.23 -7.57
C ARG A 203 58.27 37.54 -6.18
N LYS A 204 57.63 38.45 -5.44
CA LYS A 204 58.04 38.78 -4.07
C LYS A 204 57.87 37.61 -3.10
N GLU A 205 56.82 36.80 -3.27
CA GLU A 205 56.64 35.60 -2.44
C GLU A 205 57.68 34.51 -2.73
N ASP A 206 58.07 34.34 -3.99
CA ASP A 206 59.13 33.38 -4.35
C ASP A 206 60.51 33.84 -3.88
N GLU A 207 60.84 35.13 -4.03
CA GLU A 207 62.08 35.71 -3.48
C GLU A 207 62.14 35.55 -1.94
N PHE A 208 61.01 35.79 -1.25
CA PHE A 208 60.93 35.61 0.20
C PHE A 208 61.14 34.15 0.64
N LYS A 209 60.59 33.19 -0.13
CA LYS A 209 60.80 31.75 0.13
C LYS A 209 62.25 31.34 -0.10
N ASP A 210 62.87 31.84 -1.16
CA ASP A 210 64.27 31.56 -1.47
C ASP A 210 65.22 32.13 -0.41
N ASP A 211 64.95 33.32 0.12
CA ASP A 211 65.73 33.92 1.20
C ASP A 211 65.56 33.17 2.54
N LEU A 212 64.35 32.67 2.84
CA LEU A 212 64.12 31.79 3.98
C LEU A 212 64.91 30.48 3.88
N ILE A 213 65.02 29.91 2.68
CA ILE A 213 65.77 28.68 2.44
C ILE A 213 67.28 28.93 2.53
N LYS A 214 67.78 30.06 1.99
CA LYS A 214 69.20 30.45 2.13
C LYS A 214 69.58 30.71 3.58
N ASN A 215 68.75 31.40 4.36
CA ASN A 215 69.01 31.64 5.78
C ASN A 215 69.01 30.34 6.60
N LYS A 216 68.16 29.37 6.27
CA LYS A 216 68.20 28.03 6.91
C LYS A 216 69.46 27.24 6.56
N ARG A 217 70.05 27.44 5.39
CA ARG A 217 71.31 26.78 4.98
C ARG A 217 72.56 27.42 5.58
N ASN A 218 72.50 28.71 5.95
CA ASN A 218 73.61 29.42 6.58
C ASN A 218 73.65 29.31 8.11
N MET A 219 72.66 28.68 8.74
CA MET A 219 72.62 28.38 10.18
C MET A 219 72.77 26.88 10.51
N GLY A 220 73.22 26.07 9.55
CA GLY A 220 73.57 24.66 9.72
C GLY A 220 75.07 24.45 9.76
#